data_AF-A0A7Y3AK07-F1
#
_entry.id   AF-A0A7Y3AK07-F1
#
_cell.length_a   1.000
_cell.length_b   1.000
_cell.length_c   1.000
_cell.angle_alpha   90.00
_cell.angle_beta   90.00
_cell.angle_gamma   90.00
#
_symmetry.space_group_name_H-M   'P 1'
#
loop_
_entity.id
_entity.type
_entity.pdbx_description
1 polymer ?
#
loop_
_entity_poly.entity_id
_entity_poly.type
_entity_poly.pdbx_seq_one_letter_code
_entity_poly.pdbx_strand_id
1 'polypeptide(L)'
;MDNITEKIELWMDDLSHNALEPGSELKAFAKPLVGFASGDDELFYFIKNDIGPNFYWQPEDAFMTAFPDERVTPNELTVIAWVLPQTEQTRLAHRKAVDKPSIEWSKARHYGEKVNENLRRYVVDLFLKSGYQACAPVLLPQWTRAESSKYGFASSWSERHAAHVSGLGTFGISDGLITPVGKAIRVGSVIVRRRYSPTQRTYQNHNEWCLYHSTGKCLVCMRRCPTQA
;
A
#
# COMPACT_ATOMS: atom_id res chain seq x y z
N MET A 1 7.45 -19.45 -9.41
CA MET A 1 6.59 -18.35 -9.91
C MET A 1 7.45 -17.11 -10.03
N ASP A 2 8.05 -16.90 -11.19
CA ASP A 2 9.29 -16.09 -11.23
C ASP A 2 9.06 -14.65 -11.66
N ASN A 3 7.84 -14.31 -12.11
CA ASN A 3 7.46 -12.93 -12.43
C ASN A 3 6.11 -12.54 -11.84
N ILE A 4 6.04 -12.36 -10.52
CA ILE A 4 4.82 -11.89 -9.83
C ILE A 4 4.44 -10.47 -10.25
N THR A 5 5.42 -9.61 -10.56
CA THR A 5 5.19 -8.24 -11.05
C THR A 5 4.40 -8.25 -12.35
N GLU A 6 4.82 -9.03 -13.35
CA GLU A 6 4.10 -9.16 -14.62
C GLU A 6 2.68 -9.70 -14.42
N LYS A 7 2.48 -10.67 -13.50
CA LYS A 7 1.15 -11.19 -13.19
C LYS A 7 0.23 -10.12 -12.58
N ILE A 8 0.76 -9.24 -11.73
CA ILE A 8 0.02 -8.11 -11.16
C ILE A 8 -0.29 -7.09 -12.25
N GLU A 9 0.70 -6.75 -13.10
CA GLU A 9 0.52 -5.81 -14.21
C GLU A 9 -0.55 -6.29 -15.20
N LEU A 10 -0.51 -7.56 -15.63
CA LEU A 10 -1.49 -8.15 -16.53
C LEU A 10 -2.91 -8.19 -15.91
N TRP A 11 -3.01 -8.56 -14.64
CA TRP A 11 -4.30 -8.57 -13.94
C TRP A 11 -4.90 -7.17 -13.84
N MET A 12 -4.08 -6.16 -13.56
CA MET A 12 -4.51 -4.76 -13.49
C MET A 12 -4.79 -4.14 -14.87
N ASP A 13 -4.19 -4.67 -15.94
CA ASP A 13 -4.43 -4.19 -17.30
C ASP A 13 -5.78 -4.67 -17.86
N ASP A 14 -6.27 -5.81 -17.39
CA ASP A 14 -7.60 -6.30 -17.71
C ASP A 14 -8.69 -5.44 -17.05
N LEU A 15 -9.49 -4.79 -17.90
CA LEU A 15 -10.56 -3.90 -17.48
C LEU A 15 -11.64 -4.63 -16.65
N SER A 16 -11.88 -5.93 -16.86
CA SER A 16 -12.86 -6.68 -16.08
C SER A 16 -12.51 -6.74 -14.59
N HIS A 17 -11.22 -6.61 -14.27
CA HIS A 17 -10.71 -6.57 -12.90
C HIS A 17 -10.52 -5.14 -12.36
N ASN A 18 -10.28 -4.17 -13.23
CA ASN A 18 -9.86 -2.81 -12.87
C ASN A 18 -10.81 -1.72 -13.43
N ALA A 19 -12.10 -1.99 -13.52
CA ALA A 19 -13.09 -0.98 -13.90
C ALA A 19 -13.34 0.05 -12.79
N LEU A 20 -13.58 1.32 -13.15
CA LEU A 20 -13.86 2.42 -12.22
C LEU A 20 -15.14 2.20 -11.42
N GLU A 21 -16.10 1.49 -12.00
CA GLU A 21 -17.34 0.99 -11.41
C GLU A 21 -17.85 -0.20 -12.24
N PRO A 22 -18.80 -1.01 -11.72
CA PRO A 22 -19.37 -2.12 -12.48
C PRO A 22 -19.91 -1.68 -13.84
N GLY A 23 -19.45 -2.33 -14.92
CA GLY A 23 -19.84 -2.02 -16.30
C GLY A 23 -19.15 -0.80 -16.92
N SER A 24 -18.21 -0.16 -16.24
CA SER A 24 -17.47 0.98 -16.79
C SER A 24 -16.46 0.56 -17.86
N GLU A 25 -16.35 1.37 -18.91
CA GLU A 25 -15.26 1.28 -19.90
C GLU A 25 -13.96 1.95 -19.41
N LEU A 26 -14.00 2.60 -18.24
CA LEU A 26 -12.88 3.34 -17.68
C LEU A 26 -12.18 2.52 -16.60
N LYS A 27 -10.85 2.60 -16.56
CA LYS A 27 -10.06 1.97 -15.49
C LYS A 27 -10.13 2.77 -14.18
N ALA A 28 -10.14 2.08 -13.04
CA ALA A 28 -10.01 2.68 -11.73
C ALA A 28 -8.57 3.19 -11.49
N PHE A 29 -7.59 2.38 -11.86
CA PHE A 29 -6.16 2.70 -11.68
C PHE A 29 -5.34 2.52 -12.95
N ALA A 30 -4.26 3.29 -13.06
CA ALA A 30 -3.24 3.14 -14.09
C ALA A 30 -2.28 1.99 -13.79
N LYS A 31 -1.24 1.82 -14.63
CA LYS A 31 -0.20 0.80 -14.46
C LYS A 31 0.37 0.83 -13.02
N PRO A 32 0.41 -0.31 -12.32
CA PRO A 32 0.91 -0.36 -10.95
C PRO A 32 2.44 -0.24 -10.89
N LEU A 33 2.95 0.17 -9.72
CA LEU A 33 4.35 -0.11 -9.33
C LEU A 33 4.33 -1.26 -8.32
N VAL A 34 5.32 -2.14 -8.38
CA VAL A 34 5.46 -3.28 -7.45
C VAL A 34 6.84 -3.24 -6.81
N GLY A 35 6.89 -3.48 -5.51
CA GLY A 35 8.11 -3.47 -4.71
C GLY A 35 8.13 -4.62 -3.72
N PHE A 36 9.32 -4.99 -3.29
CA PHE A 36 9.58 -6.12 -2.41
C PHE A 36 10.35 -5.66 -1.19
N ALA A 37 9.95 -6.14 -0.01
CA ALA A 37 10.73 -6.03 1.21
C ALA A 37 10.92 -7.40 1.84
N SER A 38 12.09 -7.62 2.42
CA SER A 38 12.31 -8.78 3.27
C SER A 38 11.47 -8.65 4.55
N GLY A 39 10.98 -9.76 5.08
CA GLY A 39 10.24 -9.76 6.34
C GLY A 39 11.10 -9.36 7.55
N ASP A 40 12.42 -9.49 7.45
CA ASP A 40 13.41 -9.10 8.46
C ASP A 40 13.95 -7.67 8.31
N ASP A 41 13.37 -6.86 7.42
CA ASP A 41 13.80 -5.47 7.28
C ASP A 41 13.58 -4.68 8.58
N GLU A 42 14.65 -4.06 9.09
CA GLU A 42 14.68 -3.35 10.38
C GLU A 42 13.62 -2.24 10.48
N LEU A 43 13.14 -1.68 9.35
CA LEU A 43 12.07 -0.69 9.36
C LEU A 43 10.76 -1.28 9.89
N PHE A 44 10.43 -2.54 9.59
CA PHE A 44 9.24 -3.15 10.18
C PHE A 44 9.34 -3.21 11.71
N TYR A 45 10.53 -3.53 12.21
CA TYR A 45 10.80 -3.53 13.64
C TYR A 45 10.66 -2.15 14.26
N PHE A 46 11.30 -1.15 13.66
CA PHE A 46 11.19 0.23 14.09
C PHE A 46 9.73 0.72 14.10
N ILE A 47 8.99 0.52 13.00
CA ILE A 47 7.61 1.00 12.83
C ILE A 47 6.67 0.40 13.89
N LYS A 48 6.76 -0.92 14.16
CA LYS A 48 5.93 -1.56 15.19
C LYS A 48 6.18 -0.93 16.56
N ASN A 49 7.44 -0.76 16.94
CA ASN A 49 7.81 -0.22 18.25
C ASN A 49 7.47 1.27 18.38
N ASP A 50 7.58 2.03 17.30
CA ASP A 50 7.28 3.46 17.30
C ASP A 50 5.77 3.75 17.31
N ILE A 51 4.96 2.95 16.61
CA ILE A 51 3.51 3.15 16.53
C ILE A 51 2.78 2.54 17.73
N GLY A 52 3.14 1.32 18.12
CA GLY A 52 2.42 0.61 19.17
C GLY A 52 2.74 -0.88 19.17
N PRO A 53 3.73 -1.34 19.97
CA PRO A 53 4.22 -2.72 19.91
C PRO A 53 3.18 -3.78 20.27
N ASN A 54 2.12 -3.38 21.00
CA ASN A 54 1.06 -4.28 21.47
C ASN A 54 -0.01 -4.59 20.41
N PHE A 55 -0.13 -3.79 19.35
CA PHE A 55 -1.18 -3.99 18.34
C PHE A 55 -0.67 -3.93 16.90
N TYR A 56 0.44 -3.23 16.65
CA TYR A 56 0.99 -3.07 15.32
C TYR A 56 1.76 -4.33 14.92
N TRP A 57 1.57 -4.78 13.69
CA TRP A 57 2.14 -6.01 13.16
C TRP A 57 3.40 -5.73 12.36
N GLN A 58 4.44 -6.52 12.63
CA GLN A 58 5.50 -6.85 11.70
C GLN A 58 5.03 -7.96 10.74
N PRO A 59 5.78 -8.25 9.67
CA PRO A 59 5.43 -9.30 8.72
C PRO A 59 5.21 -10.67 9.37
N GLU A 60 6.05 -11.04 10.35
CA GLU A 60 5.91 -12.30 11.09
C GLU A 60 4.63 -12.37 11.92
N ASP A 61 4.22 -11.27 12.58
CA ASP A 61 2.99 -11.22 13.38
C ASP A 61 1.77 -11.49 12.49
N ALA A 62 1.70 -10.80 11.35
CA ALA A 62 0.61 -10.95 10.39
C ALA A 62 0.60 -12.35 9.76
N PHE A 63 1.78 -12.91 9.48
CA PHE A 63 1.90 -14.27 8.93
C PHE A 63 1.47 -15.34 9.94
N MET A 64 1.98 -15.29 11.18
CA MET A 64 1.61 -16.24 12.24
C MET A 64 0.13 -16.09 12.66
N THR A 65 -0.45 -14.89 12.52
CA THR A 65 -1.90 -14.70 12.68
C THR A 65 -2.70 -15.47 11.62
N ALA A 66 -2.20 -15.51 10.37
CA ALA A 66 -2.83 -16.26 9.29
C ALA A 66 -2.58 -17.78 9.37
N PHE A 67 -1.42 -18.18 9.92
CA PHE A 67 -0.96 -19.57 10.02
C PHE A 67 -0.43 -19.86 11.43
N PRO A 68 -1.31 -20.04 12.44
CA PRO A 68 -0.91 -20.14 13.86
C PRO A 68 -0.09 -21.38 14.21
N ASP A 69 -0.26 -22.45 13.44
CA ASP A 69 0.45 -23.73 13.62
C ASP A 69 1.84 -23.72 12.97
N GLU A 70 2.15 -22.68 12.18
CA GLU A 70 3.45 -22.56 11.53
C GLU A 70 4.50 -21.92 12.43
N ARG A 71 5.76 -22.20 12.08
CA ARG A 71 6.92 -21.46 12.58
C ARG A 71 7.67 -20.94 11.38
N VAL A 72 8.02 -19.66 11.43
CA VAL A 72 8.70 -18.95 10.35
C VAL A 72 9.71 -17.98 10.97
N THR A 73 10.85 -17.82 10.33
CA THR A 73 11.77 -16.70 10.61
C THR A 73 11.44 -15.53 9.68
N PRO A 74 11.54 -14.27 10.13
CA PRO A 74 11.25 -13.10 9.30
C PRO A 74 11.91 -13.10 7.92
N ASN A 75 13.14 -13.60 7.81
CA ASN A 75 13.89 -13.68 6.55
C ASN A 75 13.38 -14.74 5.55
N GLU A 76 12.43 -15.61 5.93
CA GLU A 76 11.72 -16.50 5.02
C GLU A 76 10.55 -15.79 4.32
N LEU A 77 10.11 -14.67 4.90
CA LEU A 77 8.97 -13.90 4.41
C LEU A 77 9.42 -12.81 3.44
N THR A 78 8.60 -12.54 2.44
CA THR A 78 8.67 -11.34 1.63
C THR A 78 7.34 -10.62 1.68
N VAL A 79 7.40 -9.31 1.91
CA VAL A 79 6.28 -8.41 1.70
C VAL A 79 6.32 -7.93 0.25
N ILE A 80 5.27 -8.20 -0.50
CA ILE A 80 5.08 -7.71 -1.86
C ILE A 80 4.05 -6.59 -1.77
N ALA A 81 4.49 -5.36 -2.00
CA ALA A 81 3.62 -4.19 -1.98
C ALA A 81 3.45 -3.63 -3.40
N TRP A 82 2.34 -2.94 -3.63
CA TRP A 82 2.10 -2.23 -4.88
C TRP A 82 1.44 -0.88 -4.67
N VAL A 83 1.69 0.01 -5.62
CA VAL A 83 1.07 1.33 -5.74
C VAL A 83 0.16 1.33 -6.96
N LEU A 84 -1.12 1.64 -6.76
CA LEU A 84 -2.12 1.78 -7.82
C LEU A 84 -2.40 3.27 -8.07
N PRO A 85 -1.89 3.87 -9.17
CA PRO A 85 -2.07 5.29 -9.41
C PRO A 85 -3.48 5.60 -9.90
N GLN A 86 -4.06 6.70 -9.46
CA GLN A 86 -5.29 7.23 -10.06
C GLN A 86 -5.05 7.53 -11.54
N THR A 87 -6.00 7.17 -12.40
CA THR A 87 -5.92 7.46 -13.84
C THR A 87 -5.85 8.97 -14.09
N GLU A 88 -5.28 9.36 -15.23
CA GLU A 88 -5.22 10.77 -15.61
C GLU A 88 -6.61 11.42 -15.64
N GLN A 89 -7.59 10.74 -16.22
CA GLN A 89 -8.97 11.19 -16.27
C GLN A 89 -9.54 11.48 -14.87
N THR A 90 -9.38 10.55 -13.92
CA THR A 90 -9.86 10.73 -12.55
C THR A 90 -9.16 11.92 -11.87
N ARG A 91 -7.85 12.10 -12.08
CA ARG A 91 -7.11 13.26 -11.55
C ARG A 91 -7.56 14.58 -12.18
N LEU A 92 -7.81 14.62 -13.48
CA LEU A 92 -8.26 15.82 -14.20
C LEU A 92 -9.68 16.22 -13.78
N ALA A 93 -10.58 15.25 -13.60
CA ALA A 93 -11.90 15.49 -13.05
C ALA A 93 -11.81 16.03 -11.62
N HIS A 94 -10.99 15.39 -10.77
CA HIS A 94 -10.82 15.82 -9.37
C HIS A 94 -10.17 17.20 -9.24
N ARG A 95 -9.25 17.58 -10.13
CA ARG A 95 -8.60 18.90 -10.13
C ARG A 95 -9.59 20.06 -10.25
N LYS A 96 -10.72 19.85 -10.93
CA LYS A 96 -11.78 20.86 -11.11
C LYS A 96 -12.70 20.99 -9.90
N ALA A 97 -12.61 20.05 -8.96
CA ALA A 97 -13.48 20.01 -7.79
C ALA A 97 -12.95 20.95 -6.69
N VAL A 98 -13.87 21.64 -6.01
CA VAL A 98 -13.54 22.66 -4.99
C VAL A 98 -13.99 22.17 -3.60
N ASP A 99 -15.29 21.96 -3.41
CA ASP A 99 -15.85 21.65 -2.07
C ASP A 99 -15.93 20.16 -1.75
N LYS A 100 -16.14 19.33 -2.78
CA LYS A 100 -16.35 17.89 -2.66
C LYS A 100 -15.49 17.14 -3.67
N PRO A 101 -15.10 15.89 -3.41
CA PRO A 101 -14.44 15.09 -4.42
C PRO A 101 -15.30 14.95 -5.68
N SER A 102 -14.67 14.94 -6.86
CA SER A 102 -15.34 14.54 -8.09
C SER A 102 -15.99 13.16 -7.96
N ILE A 103 -16.98 12.90 -8.81
CA ILE A 103 -17.69 11.62 -8.83
C ILE A 103 -16.72 10.48 -9.15
N GLU A 104 -15.82 10.68 -10.11
CA GLU A 104 -14.78 9.72 -10.51
C GLU A 104 -13.85 9.40 -9.34
N TRP A 105 -13.46 10.40 -8.55
CA TRP A 105 -12.61 10.18 -7.38
C TRP A 105 -13.34 9.38 -6.30
N SER A 106 -14.63 9.67 -6.12
CA SER A 106 -15.50 8.95 -5.19
C SER A 106 -15.72 7.49 -5.63
N LYS A 107 -15.91 7.25 -6.93
CA LYS A 107 -15.99 5.91 -7.54
C LYS A 107 -14.68 5.14 -7.37
N ALA A 108 -13.55 5.75 -7.72
CA ALA A 108 -12.23 5.15 -7.52
C ALA A 108 -11.93 4.86 -6.05
N ARG A 109 -12.44 5.67 -5.11
CA ARG A 109 -12.35 5.38 -3.68
C ARG A 109 -13.20 4.16 -3.27
N HIS A 110 -14.43 4.05 -3.75
CA HIS A 110 -15.35 3.00 -3.32
C HIS A 110 -15.12 1.69 -4.09
N TYR A 111 -15.24 1.72 -5.41
CA TYR A 111 -15.07 0.54 -6.26
C TYR A 111 -13.60 0.18 -6.43
N GLY A 112 -12.70 1.17 -6.50
CA GLY A 112 -11.27 0.89 -6.57
C GLY A 112 -10.71 0.21 -5.32
N GLU A 113 -11.30 0.38 -4.14
CA GLU A 113 -10.89 -0.45 -2.99
C GLU A 113 -11.27 -1.92 -3.20
N LYS A 114 -12.43 -2.20 -3.80
CA LYS A 114 -12.82 -3.58 -4.17
C LYS A 114 -11.86 -4.18 -5.20
N VAL A 115 -11.40 -3.39 -6.17
CA VAL A 115 -10.34 -3.80 -7.11
C VAL A 115 -9.07 -4.20 -6.35
N ASN A 116 -8.64 -3.37 -5.41
CA ASN A 116 -7.43 -3.63 -4.61
C ASN A 116 -7.59 -4.85 -3.69
N GLU A 117 -8.76 -5.06 -3.08
CA GLU A 117 -9.06 -6.27 -2.31
C GLU A 117 -9.03 -7.53 -3.19
N ASN A 118 -9.60 -7.46 -4.39
CA ASN A 118 -9.57 -8.55 -5.35
C ASN A 118 -8.15 -8.85 -5.84
N LEU A 119 -7.32 -7.83 -6.06
CA LEU A 119 -5.91 -8.00 -6.39
C LEU A 119 -5.16 -8.74 -5.27
N ARG A 120 -5.38 -8.37 -3.99
CA ARG A 120 -4.79 -9.10 -2.86
C ARG A 120 -5.19 -10.57 -2.85
N ARG A 121 -6.48 -10.86 -3.07
CA ARG A 121 -6.98 -12.25 -3.13
C ARG A 121 -6.37 -13.02 -4.30
N TYR A 122 -6.30 -12.41 -5.47
CA TYR A 122 -5.67 -13.00 -6.66
C TYR A 122 -4.19 -13.33 -6.40
N VAL A 123 -3.42 -12.40 -5.84
CA VAL A 123 -2.01 -12.62 -5.55
C VAL A 123 -1.81 -13.72 -4.49
N VAL A 124 -2.64 -13.74 -3.44
CA VAL A 124 -2.60 -14.82 -2.44
C VAL A 124 -2.93 -16.17 -3.09
N ASP A 125 -4.00 -16.26 -3.88
CA ASP A 125 -4.41 -17.48 -4.58
C ASP A 125 -3.35 -18.00 -5.55
N LEU A 126 -2.68 -17.10 -6.27
CA LEU A 126 -1.53 -17.43 -7.13
C LEU A 126 -0.43 -18.18 -6.36
N PHE A 127 -0.07 -17.68 -5.18
CA PHE A 127 0.96 -18.32 -4.34
C PHE A 127 0.50 -19.64 -3.76
N LEU A 128 -0.73 -19.70 -3.23
CA LEU A 128 -1.31 -20.93 -2.68
C LEU A 128 -1.36 -22.04 -3.74
N LYS A 129 -1.82 -21.73 -4.96
CA LYS A 129 -1.82 -22.68 -6.10
C LYS A 129 -0.43 -23.13 -6.52
N SER A 130 0.60 -22.36 -6.19
CA SER A 130 2.00 -22.70 -6.44
C SER A 130 2.69 -23.36 -5.24
N GLY A 131 1.94 -23.74 -4.21
CA GLY A 131 2.46 -24.42 -3.02
C GLY A 131 3.12 -23.51 -1.98
N TYR A 132 2.93 -22.19 -2.06
CA TYR A 132 3.48 -21.24 -1.09
C TYR A 132 2.39 -20.67 -0.20
N GLN A 133 2.67 -20.58 1.10
CA GLN A 133 1.82 -19.89 2.05
C GLN A 133 1.89 -18.38 1.81
N ALA A 134 0.73 -17.75 1.66
CA ALA A 134 0.61 -16.31 1.51
C ALA A 134 -0.63 -15.80 2.23
N CYS A 135 -0.56 -14.57 2.75
CA CYS A 135 -1.69 -13.87 3.34
C CYS A 135 -1.69 -12.39 2.95
N ALA A 136 -2.85 -11.76 3.01
CA ALA A 136 -3.02 -10.32 2.84
C ALA A 136 -3.38 -9.72 4.20
N PRO A 137 -2.48 -9.01 4.89
CA PRO A 137 -2.69 -8.60 6.29
C PRO A 137 -4.00 -7.85 6.52
N VAL A 138 -4.38 -6.92 5.63
CA VAL A 138 -5.62 -6.14 5.76
C VAL A 138 -6.90 -6.93 5.52
N LEU A 139 -6.80 -8.15 4.96
CA LEU A 139 -7.94 -9.05 4.76
C LEU A 139 -8.07 -10.09 5.87
N LEU A 140 -7.15 -10.12 6.84
CA LEU A 140 -7.24 -11.02 7.99
C LEU A 140 -8.37 -10.56 8.92
N PRO A 141 -9.21 -11.47 9.44
CA PRO A 141 -10.28 -11.13 10.39
C PRO A 141 -9.79 -10.40 11.66
N GLN A 142 -8.53 -10.64 12.05
CA GLN A 142 -7.88 -10.05 13.21
C GLN A 142 -7.34 -8.65 12.94
N TRP A 143 -7.32 -8.20 11.67
CA TRP A 143 -6.90 -6.85 11.34
C TRP A 143 -7.84 -5.87 11.99
N THR A 144 -7.28 -4.87 12.69
CA THR A 144 -8.10 -3.95 13.47
C THR A 144 -7.56 -2.53 13.40
N ARG A 145 -8.44 -1.58 13.71
CA ARG A 145 -8.06 -0.21 14.04
C ARG A 145 -7.71 -0.15 15.53
N ALA A 146 -6.74 0.69 15.85
CA ALA A 146 -6.27 0.88 17.21
C ALA A 146 -5.91 2.35 17.42
N GLU A 147 -5.63 2.70 18.68
CA GLU A 147 -5.14 4.02 19.05
C GLU A 147 -3.68 3.90 19.48
N SER A 148 -2.80 4.57 18.74
CA SER A 148 -1.42 4.80 19.12
C SER A 148 -1.38 5.96 20.12
N SER A 149 -0.68 5.78 21.23
CA SER A 149 -0.45 6.87 22.20
C SER A 149 0.30 8.05 21.59
N LYS A 150 1.15 7.81 20.59
CA LYS A 150 1.97 8.83 19.92
C LYS A 150 1.29 9.46 18.72
N TYR A 151 0.48 8.69 17.99
CA TYR A 151 -0.04 9.09 16.67
C TYR A 151 -1.58 9.09 16.56
N GLY A 152 -2.31 8.74 17.61
CA GLY A 152 -3.76 8.62 17.57
C GLY A 152 -4.22 7.45 16.71
N PHE A 153 -5.18 7.68 15.80
CA PHE A 153 -5.77 6.59 15.00
C PHE A 153 -4.74 5.86 14.12
N ALA A 154 -4.64 4.55 14.35
CA ALA A 154 -3.78 3.63 13.62
C ALA A 154 -4.54 2.34 13.27
N SER A 155 -3.84 1.41 12.62
CA SER A 155 -4.31 0.04 12.38
C SER A 155 -3.19 -0.95 12.68
N SER A 156 -3.53 -2.22 12.87
CA SER A 156 -2.54 -3.27 13.10
C SER A 156 -1.60 -3.46 11.92
N TRP A 157 -2.02 -3.11 10.70
CA TRP A 157 -1.15 -3.06 9.52
C TRP A 157 -1.41 -1.82 8.66
N SER A 158 -0.36 -1.17 8.18
CA SER A 158 -0.43 -0.04 7.24
C SER A 158 0.16 -0.39 5.89
N GLU A 159 -0.68 -0.33 4.86
CA GLU A 159 -0.26 -0.53 3.48
C GLU A 159 0.79 0.49 3.04
N ARG A 160 0.67 1.74 3.49
CA ARG A 160 1.66 2.79 3.17
C ARG A 160 3.02 2.51 3.79
N HIS A 161 3.07 1.95 4.99
CA HIS A 161 4.33 1.53 5.60
C HIS A 161 4.92 0.35 4.83
N ALA A 162 4.12 -0.66 4.47
CA ALA A 162 4.59 -1.77 3.63
C ALA A 162 5.19 -1.27 2.30
N ALA A 163 4.53 -0.33 1.61
CA ALA A 163 5.07 0.28 0.40
C ALA A 163 6.35 1.10 0.64
N HIS A 164 6.44 1.83 1.75
CA HIS A 164 7.66 2.55 2.13
C HIS A 164 8.83 1.61 2.44
N VAL A 165 8.60 0.49 3.14
CA VAL A 165 9.69 -0.48 3.35
C VAL A 165 10.07 -1.14 2.02
N SER A 166 9.10 -1.37 1.13
CA SER A 166 9.29 -1.99 -0.20
C SER A 166 9.84 -1.04 -1.29
N GLY A 167 10.39 0.13 -0.93
CA GLY A 167 11.05 1.02 -1.89
C GLY A 167 10.12 1.87 -2.76
N LEU A 168 8.83 1.94 -2.47
CA LEU A 168 7.84 2.57 -3.35
C LEU A 168 7.56 4.04 -3.06
N GLY A 169 8.08 4.60 -1.97
CA GLY A 169 7.95 6.03 -1.71
C GLY A 169 8.26 6.50 -0.30
N THR A 170 8.18 7.82 -0.09
CA THR A 170 8.41 8.49 1.19
C THR A 170 7.19 9.30 1.60
N PHE A 171 7.06 9.64 2.88
CA PHE A 171 5.97 10.45 3.39
C PHE A 171 6.22 11.95 3.19
N GLY A 172 5.16 12.74 3.17
CA GLY A 172 5.27 14.20 3.28
C GLY A 172 4.44 14.73 4.44
N ILE A 173 4.52 16.03 4.70
CA ILE A 173 3.85 16.73 5.83
C ILE A 173 2.33 16.57 5.95
N SER A 174 1.69 15.92 4.97
CA SER A 174 0.24 15.61 4.99
C SER A 174 0.01 14.10 5.13
N ASP A 175 1.00 13.40 5.71
CA ASP A 175 1.13 11.95 5.94
C ASP A 175 0.90 11.05 4.73
N GLY A 176 0.75 11.61 3.54
CA GLY A 176 0.57 10.82 2.33
C GLY A 176 1.90 10.34 1.79
N LEU A 177 1.88 9.13 1.26
CA LEU A 177 3.01 8.55 0.55
C LEU A 177 3.17 9.25 -0.81
N ILE A 178 4.31 9.87 -1.01
CA ILE A 178 4.79 10.39 -2.28
C ILE A 178 5.53 9.23 -2.97
N THR A 179 5.09 8.88 -4.17
CA THR A 179 5.66 7.79 -4.98
C THR A 179 6.23 8.34 -6.29
N PRO A 180 6.97 7.57 -7.11
CA PRO A 180 7.42 8.02 -8.43
C PRO A 180 6.28 8.45 -9.36
N VAL A 181 5.07 7.95 -9.12
CA VAL A 181 3.83 8.26 -9.87
C VAL A 181 2.93 9.29 -9.15
N GLY A 182 3.48 9.94 -8.11
CA GLY A 182 2.80 10.99 -7.32
C GLY A 182 2.12 10.46 -6.06
N LYS A 183 1.22 11.27 -5.48
CA LYS A 183 0.51 10.98 -4.21
C LYS A 183 -0.94 10.50 -4.43
N ALA A 184 -1.49 10.68 -5.62
CA ALA A 184 -2.86 10.27 -5.96
C ALA A 184 -2.91 8.76 -6.25
N ILE A 185 -2.86 7.95 -5.18
CA ILE A 185 -2.64 6.51 -5.29
C ILE A 185 -3.51 5.71 -4.31
N ARG A 186 -3.60 4.41 -4.55
CA ARG A 186 -3.92 3.38 -3.56
C ARG A 186 -2.72 2.46 -3.36
N VAL A 187 -2.71 1.74 -2.24
CA VAL A 187 -1.63 0.81 -1.87
C VAL A 187 -2.25 -0.50 -1.43
N GLY A 188 -1.61 -1.60 -1.79
CA GLY A 188 -1.93 -2.92 -1.27
C GLY A 188 -0.65 -3.72 -1.04
N SER A 189 -0.75 -4.78 -0.25
CA SER A 189 0.34 -5.71 -0.02
C SER A 189 -0.14 -7.12 0.31
N VAL A 190 0.77 -8.07 0.10
CA VAL A 190 0.68 -9.45 0.61
C VAL A 190 2.00 -9.82 1.27
N ILE A 191 1.95 -10.83 2.13
CA ILE A 191 3.11 -11.50 2.70
C ILE A 191 3.12 -12.92 2.15
N VAL A 192 4.29 -13.38 1.69
CA VAL A 192 4.49 -14.75 1.21
C VAL A 192 5.69 -15.37 1.91
N ARG A 193 5.59 -16.66 2.26
CA ARG A 193 6.72 -17.48 2.70
C ARG A 193 7.54 -17.94 1.49
N ARG A 194 8.18 -16.97 0.83
CA ARG A 194 9.09 -17.16 -0.29
C ARG A 194 9.99 -15.94 -0.38
N ARG A 195 11.29 -16.18 -0.50
CA ARG A 195 12.29 -15.12 -0.64
C ARG A 195 12.27 -14.52 -2.04
N TYR A 196 12.13 -13.20 -2.11
CA TYR A 196 12.47 -12.38 -3.26
C TYR A 196 13.59 -11.40 -2.91
N SER A 197 14.36 -10.98 -3.90
CA SER A 197 15.32 -9.89 -3.72
C SER A 197 14.57 -8.59 -3.36
N PRO A 198 14.92 -7.93 -2.24
CA PRO A 198 14.28 -6.67 -1.87
C PRO A 198 14.51 -5.59 -2.93
N THR A 199 13.52 -4.72 -3.12
CA THR A 199 13.66 -3.53 -3.93
C THR A 199 14.58 -2.55 -3.23
N GLN A 200 15.62 -2.09 -3.92
CA GLN A 200 16.54 -1.09 -3.38
C GLN A 200 15.80 0.24 -3.14
N ARG A 201 15.79 0.71 -1.89
CA ARG A 201 15.29 2.04 -1.55
C ARG A 201 16.22 3.10 -2.14
N THR A 202 15.67 4.06 -2.88
CA THR A 202 16.41 5.20 -3.45
C THR A 202 16.31 6.46 -2.59
N TYR A 203 15.97 6.30 -1.32
CA TYR A 203 15.86 7.34 -0.31
C TYR A 203 16.51 6.86 0.98
N GLN A 204 17.09 7.79 1.72
CA GLN A 204 17.73 7.59 3.01
C GLN A 204 16.77 7.92 4.15
N ASN A 205 15.86 8.88 3.94
CA ASN A 205 14.93 9.34 4.97
C ASN A 205 13.47 9.09 4.59
N HIS A 206 12.64 8.80 5.59
CA HIS A 206 11.21 8.51 5.38
C HIS A 206 10.41 9.68 4.81
N ASN A 207 10.97 10.89 4.74
CA ASN A 207 10.30 12.11 4.28
C ASN A 207 11.02 12.83 3.12
N GLU A 208 11.99 12.17 2.51
CA GLU A 208 12.96 12.79 1.59
C GLU A 208 12.34 13.46 0.36
N TRP A 209 11.29 12.86 -0.22
CA TRP A 209 10.67 13.42 -1.44
C TRP A 209 9.68 14.55 -1.16
N CYS A 210 9.44 14.88 0.11
CA CYS A 210 8.66 16.06 0.46
C CYS A 210 9.54 17.31 0.35
N LEU A 211 9.26 18.18 -0.63
CA LEU A 211 9.97 19.45 -0.83
C LEU A 211 9.93 20.41 0.38
N TYR A 212 9.01 20.20 1.33
CA TYR A 212 9.10 20.89 2.61
C TYR A 212 10.24 20.36 3.47
N HIS A 213 10.30 19.04 3.68
CA HIS A 213 11.34 18.44 4.51
C HIS A 213 12.73 18.54 3.87
N SER A 214 12.82 18.43 2.53
CA SER A 214 14.11 18.49 1.84
C SER A 214 14.61 19.91 1.58
N THR A 215 13.73 20.90 1.36
CA THR A 215 14.17 22.27 1.01
C THR A 215 13.46 23.40 1.76
N GLY A 216 12.45 23.12 2.58
CA GLY A 216 11.65 24.11 3.29
C GLY A 216 10.66 24.92 2.45
N LYS A 217 10.43 24.57 1.17
CA LYS A 217 9.76 25.48 0.20
C LYS A 217 8.32 25.14 -0.16
N CYS A 218 7.87 23.90 0.04
CA CYS A 218 6.55 23.48 -0.43
C CYS A 218 5.54 23.38 0.72
N LEU A 219 4.43 24.10 0.62
CA LEU A 219 3.31 24.01 1.57
C LEU A 219 1.95 23.88 0.84
N VAL A 220 1.97 23.39 -0.40
CA VAL A 220 0.77 23.36 -1.27
C VAL A 220 -0.34 22.49 -0.67
N CYS A 221 -0.01 21.33 -0.08
CA CYS A 221 -1.00 20.47 0.57
C CYS A 221 -1.64 21.14 1.79
N MET A 222 -0.84 21.81 2.62
CA MET A 222 -1.30 22.52 3.80
C MET A 222 -2.26 23.66 3.42
N ARG A 223 -1.89 24.49 2.43
CA ARG A 223 -2.74 25.59 1.94
C ARG A 223 -4.07 25.13 1.34
N ARG A 224 -4.14 23.88 0.87
CA ARG A 224 -5.36 23.29 0.30
C ARG A 224 -6.17 22.49 1.31
N CYS A 225 -5.70 22.32 2.55
CA CYS A 225 -6.39 21.54 3.57
C CYS A 225 -7.68 22.27 4.00
N PRO A 226 -8.89 21.72 3.74
CA PRO A 226 -10.14 22.43 4.01
C PRO A 226 -10.37 22.63 5.51
N THR A 227 -9.76 21.81 6.36
CA THR A 227 -9.92 21.86 7.83
C THR A 227 -8.74 22.49 8.55
N GLN A 228 -7.66 22.84 7.83
CA GLN A 228 -6.40 23.28 8.45
C GLN A 228 -5.90 22.31 9.54
N ALA A 229 -6.19 21.02 9.35
CA ALA A 229 -5.74 19.94 10.22
C ALA A 229 -4.22 19.79 10.19
#